data_AF-A0A7S1LVU3-F1
#
_entry.id   AF-A0A7S1LVU3-F1
#
_cell.length_a   1.000
_cell.length_b   1.000
_cell.length_c   1.000
_cell.angle_alpha   90.00
_cell.angle_beta   90.00
_cell.angle_gamma   90.00
#
_symmetry.space_group_name_H-M   'P 1'
#
loop_
_entity.id
_entity.type
_entity.pdbx_description
1 polymer ?
#
loop_
_entity_poly.entity_id
_entity_poly.type
_entity_poly.pdbx_seq_one_letter_code
_entity_poly.pdbx_strand_id
1 'polypeptide(L)'
;RRLVSRLGISTPPDLLPTKVPVLKLAKSTQVLFTRHMLAEAEAKGEDMVAALMKLRETAGYSLPEKRQFLRTLLRDWHPDKHQHKTREEQDHANSVFCYIQGMRTLYLGPEEKAAAGGSGAKA
;
A
#
# COMPACT_ATOMS: atom_id res chain seq x y z
N ARG A 1 -9.41 -4.20 -14.24
CA ARG A 1 -9.39 -2.72 -14.20
C ARG A 1 -8.11 -2.30 -13.50
N ARG A 2 -7.27 -1.48 -14.14
CA ARG A 2 -5.97 -1.04 -13.58
C ARG A 2 -6.18 -0.12 -12.36
N LEU A 3 -5.32 -0.23 -11.35
CA LEU A 3 -5.37 0.53 -10.09
C LEU A 3 -5.19 2.02 -10.37
N VAL A 4 -4.25 2.37 -11.26
CA VAL A 4 -4.01 3.74 -11.73
C VAL A 4 -5.29 4.42 -12.25
N SER A 5 -6.05 3.73 -13.11
CA SER A 5 -7.31 4.25 -13.68
C SER A 5 -8.42 4.35 -12.63
N ARG A 6 -8.50 3.39 -11.71
CA ARG A 6 -9.53 3.40 -10.64
C ARG A 6 -9.34 4.54 -9.65
N LEU A 7 -8.09 4.96 -9.46
CA LEU A 7 -7.71 5.97 -8.50
C LEU A 7 -7.60 7.38 -9.10
N GLY A 8 -7.83 7.52 -10.40
CA GLY A 8 -7.72 8.80 -11.10
C GLY A 8 -6.29 9.35 -11.15
N ILE A 9 -5.27 8.48 -11.07
CA ILE A 9 -3.87 8.91 -11.12
C ILE A 9 -3.49 9.08 -12.60
N SER A 10 -3.53 10.32 -13.08
CA SER A 10 -3.41 10.64 -14.52
C SER A 10 -1.98 10.89 -15.01
N THR A 11 -0.97 10.88 -14.15
CA THR A 11 0.42 11.23 -14.53
C THR A 11 1.40 10.90 -13.39
N PRO A 12 2.69 10.62 -13.66
CA PRO A 12 3.70 10.46 -12.62
C PRO A 12 3.82 11.79 -11.84
N PRO A 13 3.83 11.77 -10.50
CA PRO A 13 3.86 13.01 -9.74
C PRO A 13 5.28 13.57 -9.73
N ASP A 14 5.54 14.63 -10.50
CA ASP A 14 6.82 15.34 -10.42
C ASP A 14 7.10 15.89 -9.01
N LEU A 15 6.07 16.21 -8.22
CA LEU A 15 6.23 16.55 -6.81
C LEU A 15 4.97 16.13 -6.04
N LEU A 16 5.13 15.39 -4.94
CA LEU A 16 4.02 14.99 -4.07
C LEU A 16 3.35 16.25 -3.46
N PRO A 17 2.03 16.46 -3.63
CA PRO A 17 1.30 17.37 -2.77
C PRO A 17 1.25 16.71 -1.40
N THR A 18 2.22 17.03 -0.55
CA THR A 18 2.38 16.35 0.73
C THR A 18 1.43 16.98 1.75
N LYS A 19 0.13 16.68 1.64
CA LYS A 19 -0.89 17.09 2.62
C LYS A 19 -0.59 16.53 4.02
N VAL A 20 0.22 15.47 4.11
CA VAL A 20 0.60 14.80 5.36
C VAL A 20 1.98 15.27 5.81
N PRO A 21 2.12 15.94 6.97
CA PRO A 21 3.44 16.29 7.50
C PRO A 21 4.21 15.01 7.87
N VAL A 22 5.10 14.56 6.98
CA VAL A 22 5.83 13.26 7.08
C VAL A 22 6.55 13.09 8.42
N LEU A 23 7.05 14.19 9.00
CA LEU A 23 7.73 14.21 10.30
C LEU A 23 6.83 13.75 11.48
N LYS A 24 5.50 13.80 11.32
CA LYS A 24 4.53 13.31 12.32
C LYS A 24 4.21 11.82 12.16
N LEU A 25 4.72 11.16 11.13
CA LEU A 25 4.50 9.74 10.88
C LEU A 25 5.55 8.88 11.59
N ALA A 26 5.20 7.64 11.91
CA ALA A 26 6.16 6.65 12.39
C ALA A 26 7.31 6.48 11.39
N LYS A 27 8.54 6.30 11.89
CA LYS A 27 9.76 6.17 11.05
C LYS A 27 9.63 5.11 9.96
N SER A 28 8.98 3.97 10.26
CA SER A 28 8.71 2.92 9.29
C SER A 28 7.81 3.37 8.13
N THR A 29 6.83 4.22 8.40
CA THR A 29 5.90 4.77 7.40
C THR A 29 6.55 5.87 6.57
N GLN A 30 7.51 6.62 7.15
CA GLN A 30 8.31 7.60 6.41
C GLN A 30 9.11 6.95 5.28
N VAL A 31 9.50 5.67 5.41
CA VAL A 31 10.17 4.91 4.33
C VAL A 31 9.38 4.94 3.03
N LEU A 32 8.04 4.89 3.11
CA LEU A 32 7.17 4.96 1.95
C LEU A 32 7.41 6.23 1.13
N PHE A 33 7.85 7.34 1.75
CA PHE A 33 8.07 8.64 1.10
C PHE A 33 9.49 8.80 0.52
N THR A 34 10.36 7.80 0.68
CA THR A 34 11.72 7.87 0.12
C THR A 34 11.71 7.80 -1.41
N ARG A 35 12.73 8.40 -2.03
CA ARG A 35 12.94 8.34 -3.49
C ARG A 35 13.14 6.91 -3.97
N HIS A 36 13.84 6.09 -3.18
CA HIS A 36 14.10 4.69 -3.52
C HIS A 36 12.80 3.88 -3.68
N MET A 37 11.85 4.03 -2.74
CA MET A 37 10.56 3.35 -2.84
C MET A 37 9.75 3.77 -4.08
N LEU A 38 9.82 5.06 -4.46
CA LEU A 38 9.15 5.53 -5.67
C LEU A 38 9.80 4.94 -6.93
N ALA A 39 11.13 4.98 -7.03
CA ALA A 39 11.87 4.41 -8.15
C ALA A 39 11.62 2.90 -8.30
N GLU A 40 11.56 2.16 -7.19
CA GLU A 40 11.20 0.73 -7.20
C GLU A 40 9.78 0.51 -7.74
N ALA A 41 8.82 1.33 -7.32
CA ALA A 41 7.45 1.25 -7.80
C ALA A 41 7.36 1.55 -9.31
N GLU A 42 8.06 2.59 -9.77
CA GLU A 42 8.13 2.99 -11.19
C GLU A 42 8.72 1.88 -12.05
N ALA A 43 9.80 1.23 -11.59
CA ALA A 43 10.42 0.11 -12.29
C ALA A 43 9.51 -1.11 -12.42
N LYS A 44 8.58 -1.31 -11.48
CA LYS A 44 7.61 -2.43 -11.51
C LYS A 44 6.31 -2.11 -12.25
N GLY A 45 6.02 -0.82 -12.49
CA GLY A 45 4.90 -0.37 -13.31
C GLY A 45 3.88 0.53 -12.61
N GLU A 46 3.00 1.12 -13.42
CA GLU A 46 2.07 2.19 -13.01
C GLU A 46 1.13 1.80 -11.85
N ASP A 47 0.66 0.55 -11.81
CA ASP A 47 -0.22 0.08 -10.74
C ASP A 47 0.52 -0.04 -9.39
N MET A 48 1.83 -0.27 -9.40
CA MET A 48 2.65 -0.27 -8.19
C MET A 48 2.88 1.16 -7.70
N VAL A 49 3.15 2.10 -8.61
CA VAL A 49 3.23 3.53 -8.30
C VAL A 49 1.92 4.00 -7.67
N ALA A 50 0.81 3.66 -8.31
CA ALA A 50 -0.51 4.05 -7.85
C ALA A 50 -0.86 3.42 -6.47
N ALA A 51 -0.41 2.20 -6.20
CA ALA A 51 -0.56 1.57 -4.88
C ALA A 51 0.27 2.31 -3.82
N LEU A 52 1.54 2.60 -4.10
CA LEU A 52 2.43 3.35 -3.22
C LEU A 52 1.87 4.74 -2.90
N MET A 53 1.38 5.44 -3.92
CA MET A 53 0.78 6.77 -3.78
C MET A 53 -0.43 6.76 -2.86
N LYS A 54 -1.32 5.76 -2.96
CA LYS A 54 -2.44 5.66 -2.02
C LYS A 54 -2.02 5.34 -0.60
N LEU A 55 -0.99 4.52 -0.41
CA LEU A 55 -0.44 4.30 0.93
C LEU A 55 0.16 5.59 1.49
N ARG A 56 0.80 6.43 0.68
CA ARG A 56 1.29 7.76 1.09
C ARG A 56 0.14 8.71 1.46
N GLU A 57 -0.89 8.81 0.64
CA GLU A 57 -2.06 9.68 0.88
C GLU A 57 -2.78 9.34 2.19
N THR A 58 -2.90 8.04 2.48
CA THR A 58 -3.58 7.52 3.66
C THR A 58 -2.64 7.29 4.85
N ALA A 59 -1.37 7.68 4.74
CA ALA A 59 -0.37 7.45 5.79
C ALA A 59 -0.69 8.19 7.09
N GLY A 60 -1.46 9.27 7.04
CA GLY A 60 -1.92 10.04 8.20
C GLY A 60 -3.17 9.49 8.89
N TYR A 61 -3.78 8.42 8.38
CA TYR A 61 -4.95 7.81 9.00
C TYR A 61 -4.64 7.18 10.35
N SER A 62 -5.66 7.01 11.19
CA SER A 62 -5.56 6.21 12.40
C SER A 62 -5.28 4.74 12.07
N LEU A 63 -4.71 3.99 13.01
CA LEU A 63 -4.39 2.56 12.78
C LEU A 63 -5.60 1.72 12.33
N PRO A 64 -6.82 1.85 12.93
CA PRO A 64 -8.01 1.14 12.45
C PRO A 64 -8.37 1.47 11.00
N GLU A 65 -8.29 2.75 10.61
CA GLU A 65 -8.55 3.21 9.25
C GLU A 65 -7.51 2.68 8.27
N LYS A 66 -6.22 2.71 8.62
CA LYS A 66 -5.14 2.12 7.83
C LYS A 66 -5.36 0.63 7.58
N ARG A 67 -5.73 -0.13 8.63
CA ARG A 67 -6.06 -1.57 8.52
C ARG A 67 -7.23 -1.80 7.57
N GLN A 68 -8.30 -1.02 7.72
CA GLN A 68 -9.48 -1.15 6.88
C GLN A 68 -9.18 -0.79 5.42
N PHE A 69 -8.40 0.26 5.19
CA PHE A 69 -7.94 0.67 3.88
C PHE A 69 -7.10 -0.44 3.23
N LEU A 70 -6.08 -0.94 3.93
CA LEU A 70 -5.19 -1.98 3.41
C LEU A 70 -5.95 -3.28 3.10
N ARG A 71 -6.88 -3.71 3.97
CA ARG A 71 -7.76 -4.86 3.70
C ARG A 71 -8.58 -4.66 2.43
N THR A 72 -9.12 -3.46 2.23
CA THR A 72 -9.91 -3.13 1.02
C THR A 72 -9.03 -3.21 -0.23
N LEU A 73 -7.83 -2.61 -0.17
CA LEU A 73 -6.88 -2.60 -1.27
C LEU A 73 -6.43 -4.02 -1.65
N LEU A 74 -6.05 -4.83 -0.66
CA LEU A 74 -5.67 -6.23 -0.84
C LEU A 74 -6.82 -7.08 -1.38
N ARG A 75 -8.04 -6.91 -0.87
CA ARG A 75 -9.22 -7.65 -1.35
C ARG A 75 -9.49 -7.38 -2.83
N ASP A 76 -9.20 -6.19 -3.33
CA ASP A 76 -9.45 -5.83 -4.72
C ASP A 76 -8.45 -6.44 -5.71
N TRP A 77 -7.24 -6.72 -5.22
CA TRP A 77 -6.17 -7.36 -5.98
C TRP A 77 -5.99 -8.84 -5.64
N HIS A 78 -6.82 -9.38 -4.75
CA HIS A 78 -6.75 -10.76 -4.32
C HIS A 78 -6.87 -11.70 -5.54
N PRO A 79 -5.99 -12.71 -5.68
CA PRO A 79 -6.00 -13.63 -6.83
C PRO A 79 -7.38 -14.23 -7.13
N ASP A 80 -8.15 -14.56 -6.09
CA ASP A 80 -9.51 -15.10 -6.22
C ASP A 80 -10.46 -14.24 -7.06
N LYS A 81 -10.33 -12.90 -7.02
CA LYS A 81 -11.16 -12.00 -7.84
C LYS A 81 -10.80 -12.00 -9.32
N HIS A 82 -9.62 -12.54 -9.67
CA HIS A 82 -9.07 -12.50 -11.02
C HIS A 82 -8.94 -13.90 -11.63
N GLN A 83 -9.39 -14.97 -10.97
CA GLN A 83 -9.31 -16.35 -11.48
C GLN A 83 -9.96 -16.56 -12.87
N HIS A 84 -10.95 -15.73 -13.21
CA HIS A 84 -11.65 -15.80 -14.51
C HIS A 84 -11.04 -14.87 -15.59
N LYS A 85 -9.92 -14.22 -15.29
CA LYS A 85 -9.22 -13.29 -16.20
C LYS A 85 -8.18 -14.02 -17.06
N THR A 86 -7.56 -13.33 -18.01
CA THR A 86 -6.44 -13.89 -18.78
C THR A 86 -5.26 -14.21 -17.85
N ARG A 87 -4.35 -15.09 -18.30
CA ARG A 87 -3.17 -15.44 -17.49
C ARG A 87 -2.32 -14.21 -17.16
N GLU A 88 -2.12 -13.33 -18.14
CA GLU A 88 -1.41 -12.07 -17.96
C GLU A 88 -2.08 -11.17 -16.90
N GLU A 89 -3.41 -11.04 -16.95
CA GLU A 89 -4.15 -10.26 -15.96
C GLU A 89 -4.08 -10.88 -14.55
N GLN A 90 -4.09 -12.21 -14.45
CA GLN A 90 -3.93 -12.93 -13.19
C GLN A 90 -2.54 -12.71 -12.59
N ASP A 91 -1.49 -12.88 -13.40
CA ASP A 91 -0.10 -12.70 -12.97
C ASP A 91 0.18 -11.24 -12.59
N HIS A 92 -0.39 -10.29 -13.34
CA HIS A 92 -0.35 -8.86 -12.99
C HIS A 92 -1.06 -8.60 -11.66
N ALA A 93 -2.27 -9.13 -11.48
CA ALA A 93 -3.03 -8.91 -10.25
C ALA A 93 -2.33 -9.49 -9.02
N ASN A 94 -1.74 -10.68 -9.17
CA ASN A 94 -0.92 -11.32 -8.15
C ASN A 94 0.32 -10.49 -7.82
N SER A 95 0.99 -9.94 -8.84
CA SER A 95 2.15 -9.06 -8.66
C SER A 95 1.79 -7.81 -7.85
N VAL A 96 0.68 -7.15 -8.18
CA VAL A 96 0.20 -5.97 -7.45
C VAL A 96 -0.19 -6.33 -6.01
N PHE A 97 -0.87 -7.47 -5.80
CA PHE A 97 -1.22 -7.97 -4.48
C PHE A 97 0.03 -8.22 -3.61
N CYS A 98 1.02 -8.94 -4.14
CA CYS A 98 2.28 -9.22 -3.45
C CYS A 98 3.04 -7.94 -3.11
N TYR A 99 3.06 -6.96 -4.02
CA TYR A 99 3.67 -5.66 -3.77
C TYR A 99 3.00 -4.91 -2.61
N ILE A 100 1.66 -4.85 -2.59
CA ILE A 100 0.91 -4.23 -1.48
C ILE A 100 1.15 -4.98 -0.16
N GLN A 101 1.17 -6.32 -0.18
CA GLN A 101 1.50 -7.13 1.00
C GLN A 101 2.90 -6.82 1.53
N GLY A 102 3.91 -6.71 0.66
CA GLY A 102 5.28 -6.37 1.05
C GLY A 102 5.39 -5.02 1.77
N MET A 103 4.54 -4.06 1.41
CA MET A 103 4.52 -2.74 2.05
C MET A 103 3.72 -2.69 3.37
N ARG A 104 2.99 -3.75 3.73
CA ARG A 104 2.11 -3.79 4.91
C ARG A 104 2.82 -3.37 6.19
N THR A 105 4.01 -3.93 6.45
CA THR A 105 4.77 -3.66 7.68
C THR A 105 5.25 -2.22 7.75
N LEU A 106 5.66 -1.63 6.63
CA LEU A 106 6.08 -0.23 6.57
C LEU A 106 4.90 0.71 6.82
N TYR A 107 3.75 0.41 6.21
CA TYR A 107 2.55 1.23 6.26
C TYR A 107 1.84 1.23 7.63
N LEU A 108 1.64 0.04 8.22
CA LEU A 108 0.99 -0.11 9.54
C LEU A 108 1.96 0.15 10.70
N GLY A 109 3.27 0.02 10.46
CA GLY A 109 4.31 0.30 11.44
C GLY A 109 4.35 -0.69 12.62
N PRO A 110 5.20 -0.42 13.61
CA PRO A 110 5.38 -1.30 14.78
C PRO A 110 4.12 -1.38 15.67
N GLU A 111 3.20 -0.42 15.55
CA GLU A 111 1.91 -0.42 16.28
C GLU A 111 1.04 -1.63 15.94
N GLU A 112 1.13 -2.16 14.72
CA GLU A 112 0.49 -3.42 14.33
C GLU A 112 0.98 -4.58 15.21
N LYS A 113 2.29 -4.65 15.47
CA LYS A 113 2.90 -5.70 16.29
C LYS A 113 2.55 -5.55 17.77
N ALA A 114 2.54 -4.31 18.28
CA ALA A 114 2.12 -4.03 19.65
C ALA A 114 0.64 -4.39 19.88
N ALA A 115 -0.23 -4.09 18.91
CA ALA A 115 -1.65 -4.45 18.97
C ALA A 115 -1.92 -5.95 18.80
N ALA A 116 -1.05 -6.69 18.10
CA ALA A 116 -1.15 -8.15 17.96
C ALA A 116 -0.59 -8.92 19.18
N GLY A 117 0.36 -8.33 19.92
CA GLY A 117 0.98 -8.91 21.11
C GLY A 117 0.17 -8.80 22.40
N GLY A 118 -1.01 -8.16 22.37
CA GLY A 118 -1.89 -8.02 23.54
C GLY A 118 -2.75 -9.24 23.87
N SER A 119 -2.60 -10.35 23.15
CA SER A 119 -3.35 -11.59 23.37
C SER A 119 -2.37 -12.73 23.63
N GLY A 120 -1.88 -12.83 24.87
CA GLY A 120 -0.94 -13.87 25.25
C GLY A 120 -0.14 -13.64 26.54
N ALA A 121 -0.67 -12.87 27.49
CA ALA A 121 -0.21 -12.93 28.88
C ALA A 121 -1.43 -13.27 29.74
N LYS A 122 -1.65 -14.57 29.94
CA LYS A 122 -2.38 -15.05 31.11
C LYS A 122 -1.49 -16.03 31.85
N ALA A 123 -1.39 -15.73 33.14
CA ALA A 123 -0.66 -16.37 34.22
C ALA A 123 -0.76 -17.89 34.25
#